data_AF-A0A952NHX6-F1
#
_entry.id   AF-A0A952NHX6-F1
#
_cell.length_a   1.000
_cell.length_b   1.000
_cell.length_c   1.000
_cell.angle_alpha   90.00
_cell.angle_beta   90.00
_cell.angle_gamma   90.00
#
_symmetry.space_group_name_H-M   'P 1'
#
loop_
_entity.id
_entity.type
_entity.pdbx_description
1 polymer ?
#
loop_
_entity_poly.entity_id
_entity_poly.type
_entity_poly.pdbx_seq_one_letter_code
_entity_poly.pdbx_strand_id
1 'polypeptide(L)'
;MGSFFEGFLLSASLILALGAQNIFVLESGLHRRRHLLVATVCSICDALLIAVGVLGAATIFVRVPALKIGFGAVGVAFLVFYGFKKIKEGLTPSVPTVEAAAPEAWSVKRVILLTLGFSLLNPHVYLDTVILIGGYAARFPELATRAQFGAGAATFSVIWFFGLATFSAALSAFLRSPRAMRMVALVSGLILLGLSLKLGGDVYGWLRSAPAKEDSVTGSHLQWPVRHLSIDIKQPPSRVYDFVADPENLPKWAGGLSSSIRKSGDVWLADSPMGAVKVRFAPKNEFGVVDHDVELPDGALVHNPLRVLPNGEGSEVVFTLFQRTGVTSEEFERDAGLVRKDLEKLKSLLE
;
A
#
# COMPACT_ATOMS: atom_id res chain seq x y z
N MET A 1 -11.52 -22.52 -17.00
CA MET A 1 -10.78 -23.19 -15.91
C MET A 1 -11.48 -22.82 -14.61
N GLY A 2 -11.73 -23.75 -13.68
CA GLY A 2 -12.43 -23.39 -12.44
C GLY A 2 -11.59 -22.45 -11.58
N SER A 3 -12.23 -21.50 -10.88
CA SER A 3 -11.57 -20.51 -9.99
C SER A 3 -10.58 -21.16 -9.01
N PHE A 4 -10.91 -22.35 -8.50
CA PHE A 4 -10.01 -23.18 -7.70
C PHE A 4 -8.67 -23.47 -8.40
N PHE A 5 -8.71 -23.92 -9.66
CA PHE A 5 -7.50 -24.23 -10.42
C PHE A 5 -6.67 -22.98 -10.72
N GLU A 6 -7.32 -21.85 -10.95
CA GLU A 6 -6.60 -20.58 -11.15
C GLU A 6 -5.86 -20.15 -9.88
N GLY A 7 -6.48 -20.27 -8.70
CA GLY A 7 -5.83 -19.98 -7.42
C GLY A 7 -4.69 -20.94 -7.13
N PHE A 8 -4.89 -22.23 -7.43
CA PHE A 8 -3.87 -23.26 -7.31
C PHE A 8 -2.64 -22.95 -8.17
N LEU A 9 -2.83 -22.64 -9.45
CA LEU A 9 -1.75 -22.34 -10.39
C LEU A 9 -1.04 -21.01 -10.07
N LEU A 10 -1.78 -20.00 -9.61
CA LEU A 10 -1.18 -18.73 -9.17
C LEU A 10 -0.32 -18.94 -7.91
N SER A 11 -0.82 -19.70 -6.93
CA SER A 11 -0.02 -20.04 -5.75
C SER A 11 1.22 -20.84 -6.13
N ALA A 12 1.12 -21.73 -7.11
CA ALA A 12 2.25 -22.47 -7.65
C ALA A 12 3.34 -21.56 -8.22
N SER A 13 2.98 -20.55 -9.02
CA SER A 13 3.99 -19.66 -9.60
C SER A 13 4.71 -18.80 -8.55
N LEU A 14 4.03 -18.44 -7.46
CA LEU A 14 4.57 -17.59 -6.40
C LEU A 14 5.42 -18.36 -5.38
N ILE A 15 4.96 -19.54 -4.96
CA ILE A 15 5.60 -20.31 -3.87
C ILE A 15 6.83 -21.11 -4.35
N LEU A 16 6.87 -21.49 -5.64
CA LEU A 16 7.98 -22.27 -6.20
C LEU A 16 9.31 -21.51 -6.19
N ALA A 17 9.29 -20.18 -6.11
CA ALA A 17 10.50 -19.39 -5.94
C ALA A 17 11.18 -19.73 -4.59
N LEU A 18 12.46 -20.11 -4.62
CA LEU A 18 13.20 -20.46 -3.40
C LEU A 18 13.47 -19.22 -2.53
N GLY A 19 12.68 -19.05 -1.47
CA GLY A 19 12.86 -18.04 -0.42
C GLY A 19 13.40 -18.60 0.90
N ALA A 20 13.59 -17.72 1.90
CA ALA A 20 14.14 -18.09 3.21
C ALA A 20 13.29 -19.14 3.96
N GLN A 21 11.97 -19.07 3.84
CA GLN A 21 11.04 -20.06 4.39
C GLN A 21 11.23 -21.45 3.77
N ASN A 22 11.35 -21.53 2.44
CA ASN A 22 11.60 -22.80 1.74
C ASN A 22 12.93 -23.43 2.16
N ILE A 23 13.98 -22.62 2.36
CA ILE A 23 15.27 -23.09 2.87
C ILE A 23 15.13 -23.68 4.28
N PHE A 24 14.38 -23.01 5.16
CA PHE A 24 14.16 -23.49 6.52
C PHE A 24 13.35 -24.79 6.57
N VAL A 25 12.31 -24.93 5.73
CA VAL A 25 11.53 -26.17 5.58
C VAL A 25 12.43 -27.32 5.12
N LEU A 26 13.24 -27.07 4.08
CA LEU A 26 14.18 -28.05 3.53
C LEU A 26 15.20 -28.48 4.57
N GLU A 27 15.77 -27.53 5.31
CA GLU A 27 16.74 -27.79 6.37
C GLU A 27 16.14 -28.62 7.51
N SER A 28 14.94 -28.25 7.98
CA SER A 28 14.22 -29.00 9.00
C SER A 28 13.99 -30.45 8.58
N GLY A 29 13.64 -30.68 7.32
CA GLY A 29 13.48 -32.01 6.73
C GLY A 29 14.80 -32.77 6.60
N LEU A 30 15.87 -32.14 6.11
CA LEU A 30 17.20 -32.75 6.03
C LEU A 30 17.72 -33.21 7.40
N HIS A 31 17.44 -32.47 8.47
CA HIS A 31 17.78 -32.89 9.83
C HIS A 31 16.75 -33.84 10.45
N ARG A 32 15.61 -34.06 9.80
CA ARG A 32 14.45 -34.81 10.32
C ARG A 32 13.95 -34.27 11.66
N ARG A 33 14.08 -32.97 11.91
CA ARG A 33 13.74 -32.32 13.19
C ARG A 33 12.40 -31.58 13.08
N ARG A 34 11.31 -32.26 13.43
CA ARG A 34 9.93 -31.71 13.44
C ARG A 34 9.51 -31.04 12.12
N HIS A 35 9.99 -31.56 10.99
CA HIS A 35 9.73 -31.01 9.65
C HIS A 35 8.25 -30.97 9.26
N LEU A 36 7.45 -31.95 9.70
CA LEU A 36 5.99 -31.90 9.52
C LEU A 36 5.34 -30.76 10.31
N LEU A 37 5.84 -30.44 11.51
CA LEU A 37 5.35 -29.28 12.26
C LEU A 37 5.70 -27.97 11.54
N VAL A 38 6.90 -27.86 10.96
CA VAL A 38 7.28 -26.70 10.14
C VAL A 38 6.33 -26.55 8.96
N ALA A 39 6.07 -27.63 8.22
CA ALA A 39 5.13 -27.63 7.10
C ALA A 39 3.71 -27.21 7.52
N THR A 40 3.22 -27.72 8.66
CA THR A 40 1.91 -27.33 9.21
C THR A 40 1.86 -25.83 9.52
N VAL A 41 2.86 -25.30 10.23
CA VAL A 41 2.89 -23.87 10.59
C VAL A 41 2.95 -22.99 9.35
N CYS A 42 3.80 -23.32 8.37
CA CYS A 42 3.85 -22.60 7.09
C CYS A 42 2.51 -22.61 6.37
N SER A 43 1.89 -23.78 6.24
CA SER A 43 0.60 -23.94 5.53
C SER A 43 -0.52 -23.16 6.21
N ILE A 44 -0.56 -23.14 7.55
CA ILE A 44 -1.53 -22.35 8.31
C ILE A 44 -1.29 -20.86 8.11
N CYS A 45 -0.04 -20.39 8.21
CA CYS A 45 0.30 -18.98 7.98
C CYS A 45 -0.13 -18.53 6.58
N ASP A 46 0.23 -19.29 5.54
CA ASP A 46 -0.16 -18.98 4.16
C ASP A 46 -1.67 -18.99 3.99
N ALA A 47 -2.37 -20.02 4.49
CA ALA A 47 -3.83 -20.10 4.36
C ALA A 47 -4.54 -18.91 5.04
N LEU A 48 -4.06 -18.48 6.20
CA LEU A 48 -4.60 -17.30 6.89
C LEU A 48 -4.33 -16.02 6.11
N LEU A 49 -3.12 -15.82 5.59
CA LEU A 49 -2.79 -14.63 4.81
C LEU A 49 -3.53 -14.59 3.46
N ILE A 50 -3.67 -15.74 2.80
CA ILE A 50 -4.47 -15.89 1.58
C ILE A 50 -5.94 -15.54 1.88
N ALA A 51 -6.50 -16.06 2.98
CA ALA A 51 -7.87 -15.74 3.38
C ALA A 51 -8.05 -14.23 3.60
N VAL A 52 -7.11 -13.57 4.30
CA VAL A 52 -7.09 -12.11 4.47
C VAL A 52 -7.10 -11.39 3.11
N GLY A 53 -6.23 -11.78 2.17
CA GLY A 53 -6.18 -11.20 0.84
C GLY A 53 -7.49 -11.36 0.05
N VAL A 54 -7.99 -12.59 0.00
CA VAL A 54 -9.20 -12.99 -0.76
C VAL A 54 -10.47 -12.33 -0.22
N LEU A 55 -10.56 -12.10 1.10
CA LEU A 55 -11.68 -11.40 1.73
C LEU A 55 -11.65 -9.87 1.52
N GLY A 56 -10.66 -9.34 0.78
CA GLY A 56 -10.62 -7.93 0.39
C GLY A 56 -9.78 -7.02 1.30
N ALA A 57 -9.01 -7.61 2.23
CA ALA A 57 -8.08 -6.85 3.07
C ALA A 57 -6.73 -6.54 2.40
N ALA A 58 -6.59 -6.81 1.09
CA ALA A 58 -5.42 -6.47 0.28
C ALA A 58 -5.00 -4.98 0.41
N THR A 59 -5.98 -4.10 0.67
CA THR A 59 -5.77 -2.65 0.82
C THR A 59 -5.09 -2.25 2.14
N ILE A 60 -5.12 -3.09 3.18
CA ILE A 60 -4.57 -2.76 4.50
C ILE A 60 -3.05 -2.59 4.46
N PHE A 61 -2.35 -3.50 3.78
CA PHE A 61 -0.88 -3.46 3.69
C PHE A 61 -0.36 -2.35 2.76
N VAL A 62 -1.17 -1.87 1.81
CA VAL A 62 -0.81 -0.73 0.96
C VAL A 62 -0.84 0.57 1.77
N ARG A 63 -1.73 0.67 2.77
CA ARG A 63 -1.97 1.91 3.54
C ARG A 63 -1.02 2.13 4.72
N VAL A 64 -0.22 1.12 5.11
CA VAL A 64 0.69 1.23 6.28
C VAL A 64 2.16 0.96 5.88
N PRO A 65 2.85 1.93 5.22
CA PRO A 65 4.26 1.80 4.84
C PRO A 65 5.19 1.45 6.01
N ALA A 66 4.90 2.00 7.20
CA ALA A 66 5.66 1.74 8.42
C ALA A 66 5.70 0.24 8.80
N LEU A 67 4.63 -0.51 8.51
CA LEU A 67 4.56 -1.94 8.80
C LEU A 67 5.50 -2.75 7.92
N LYS A 68 5.57 -2.41 6.62
CA LYS A 68 6.51 -3.03 5.67
C LYS A 68 7.96 -2.76 6.05
N ILE A 69 8.26 -1.51 6.41
CA ILE A 69 9.60 -1.09 6.84
C ILE A 69 9.99 -1.79 8.14
N GLY A 70 9.10 -1.80 9.14
CA GLY A 70 9.33 -2.43 10.44
C GLY A 70 9.59 -3.93 10.32
N PHE A 71 8.70 -4.67 9.67
CA PHE A 71 8.91 -6.12 9.44
C PHE A 71 10.16 -6.38 8.60
N GLY A 72 10.38 -5.59 7.54
CA GLY A 72 11.57 -5.72 6.71
C GLY A 72 12.86 -5.52 7.49
N ALA A 73 12.97 -4.48 8.32
CA ALA A 73 14.15 -4.19 9.12
C ALA A 73 14.45 -5.31 10.13
N VAL A 74 13.42 -5.78 10.85
CA VAL A 74 13.56 -6.92 11.77
C VAL A 74 13.91 -8.20 11.00
N GLY A 75 13.32 -8.41 9.82
CA GLY A 75 13.60 -9.51 8.92
C GLY A 75 15.06 -9.53 8.44
N VAL A 76 15.62 -8.38 8.06
CA VAL A 76 17.05 -8.25 7.70
C VAL A 76 17.92 -8.70 8.87
N ALA A 77 17.70 -8.16 10.06
CA ALA A 77 18.48 -8.54 11.26
C ALA A 77 18.37 -10.04 11.56
N PHE A 78 17.16 -10.61 11.45
CA PHE A 78 16.91 -12.03 11.64
C PHE A 78 17.65 -12.91 10.61
N LEU A 79 17.59 -12.57 9.32
CA LEU A 79 18.25 -13.31 8.25
C LEU A 79 19.78 -13.21 8.34
N VAL A 80 20.32 -12.05 8.67
CA VAL A 80 21.76 -11.86 8.90
C VAL A 80 22.23 -12.74 10.06
N PHE A 81 21.54 -12.68 11.20
CA PHE A 81 21.86 -13.49 12.37
C PHE A 81 21.84 -15.00 12.05
N TYR A 82 20.78 -15.48 11.39
CA TYR A 82 20.67 -16.90 11.08
C TYR A 82 21.62 -17.34 9.95
N GLY A 83 21.86 -16.49 8.97
CA GLY A 83 22.83 -16.70 7.89
C GLY A 83 24.25 -16.89 8.44
N PHE A 84 24.72 -15.99 9.31
CA PHE A 84 26.02 -16.14 9.97
C PHE A 84 26.10 -17.39 10.85
N LYS A 85 25.01 -17.70 11.58
CA LYS A 85 24.94 -18.94 12.36
C LYS A 85 25.13 -20.18 11.47
N LYS A 86 24.55 -20.18 10.27
CA LYS A 86 24.66 -21.27 9.30
C LYS A 86 26.06 -21.38 8.70
N ILE A 87 26.68 -20.25 8.36
CA ILE A 87 28.08 -20.22 7.92
C ILE A 87 28.99 -20.79 9.01
N LYS A 88 28.83 -20.36 10.27
CA LYS A 88 29.60 -20.88 11.40
C LYS A 88 29.42 -22.38 11.58
N GLU A 89 28.19 -22.88 11.47
CA GLU A 89 27.89 -24.31 11.52
C GLU A 89 28.60 -25.10 10.41
N GLY A 90 28.61 -24.58 9.18
CA GLY A 90 29.30 -25.22 8.05
C GLY A 90 30.84 -25.16 8.13
N LEU A 91 31.40 -24.11 8.73
CA LEU A 91 32.84 -23.94 8.92
C LEU A 91 33.38 -24.76 10.10
N THR A 92 32.56 -25.03 11.11
CA THR A 92 32.99 -25.80 12.29
C THR A 92 33.18 -27.28 11.93
N PRO A 93 34.39 -27.85 12.05
CA PRO A 93 34.59 -29.28 11.85
C PRO A 93 33.86 -30.06 12.95
N SER A 94 33.11 -31.09 12.56
CA SER A 94 32.53 -32.04 13.50
C SER A 94 33.66 -32.81 14.15
N VAL A 95 33.99 -32.51 15.42
CA VAL A 95 34.83 -33.41 16.23
C VAL A 95 33.98 -34.65 16.51
N PRO A 96 34.42 -35.86 16.18
CA PRO A 96 33.71 -37.08 16.53
C PRO A 96 33.83 -37.29 18.04
N THR A 97 32.94 -36.67 18.82
CA THR A 97 32.80 -36.99 20.25
C THR A 97 32.05 -38.32 20.37
N VAL A 98 32.69 -39.27 21.04
CA VAL A 98 32.31 -40.68 21.20
C VAL A 98 31.03 -40.89 22.03
N GLU A 99 30.41 -39.83 22.55
CA GLU A 99 29.15 -39.89 23.30
C GLU A 99 28.11 -38.95 22.69
N ALA A 100 27.55 -39.32 21.54
CA ALA A 100 26.38 -38.64 21.01
C ALA A 100 25.14 -39.15 21.75
N ALA A 101 24.84 -38.53 22.91
CA ALA A 101 23.49 -38.54 23.47
C ALA A 101 22.49 -38.25 22.35
N ALA A 102 21.36 -38.97 22.34
CA ALA A 102 20.34 -38.86 21.29
C ALA A 102 20.11 -37.38 20.94
N PRO A 103 20.20 -36.99 19.65
CA PRO A 103 20.22 -35.58 19.26
C PRO A 103 19.00 -34.88 19.84
N GLU A 104 19.25 -33.92 20.74
CA GLU A 104 18.20 -33.22 21.47
C GLU A 104 17.20 -32.63 20.47
N ALA A 105 15.99 -33.19 20.44
CA ALA A 105 14.98 -32.78 19.48
C ALA A 105 14.67 -31.30 19.70
N TRP A 106 14.72 -30.48 18.64
CA TRP A 106 14.41 -29.06 18.74
C TRP A 106 13.11 -28.85 19.53
N SER A 107 13.12 -28.00 20.56
CA SER A 107 11.91 -27.72 21.34
C SER A 107 10.78 -27.22 20.40
N VAL A 108 9.54 -27.64 20.65
CA VAL A 108 8.36 -27.23 19.85
C VAL A 108 8.29 -25.71 19.73
N LYS A 109 8.44 -25.01 20.86
CA LYS A 109 8.41 -23.54 20.93
C LYS A 109 9.44 -22.90 20.00
N ARG A 110 10.68 -23.39 20.01
CA ARG A 110 11.74 -22.88 19.13
C ARG A 110 11.42 -23.09 17.66
N VAL A 111 10.89 -24.27 17.30
CA VAL A 111 10.52 -24.56 15.90
C VAL A 111 9.42 -23.62 15.43
N ILE A 112 8.35 -23.47 16.21
CA ILE A 112 7.23 -22.56 15.88
C ILE A 112 7.73 -21.13 15.71
N LEU A 113 8.51 -20.60 16.67
CA LEU A 113 9.02 -19.22 16.61
C LEU A 113 9.92 -18.98 15.39
N LEU A 114 10.80 -19.94 15.06
CA LEU A 114 11.64 -19.83 13.87
C LEU A 114 10.82 -19.89 12.59
N THR A 115 9.86 -20.82 12.49
CA THR A 115 8.99 -20.91 11.31
C THR A 115 8.19 -19.63 11.11
N LEU A 116 7.61 -19.08 12.19
CA LEU A 116 6.91 -17.80 12.15
C LEU A 116 7.84 -16.65 11.77
N GLY A 117 9.09 -16.65 12.27
CA GLY A 117 10.09 -15.66 11.88
C GLY A 117 10.39 -15.71 10.39
N PHE A 118 10.67 -16.90 9.84
CA PHE A 118 10.95 -17.07 8.41
C PHE A 118 9.75 -16.80 7.50
N SER A 119 8.53 -17.00 7.99
CA SER A 119 7.30 -16.73 7.25
C SER A 119 6.90 -15.26 7.32
N LEU A 120 6.68 -14.72 8.52
CA LEU A 120 6.03 -13.42 8.73
C LEU A 120 6.98 -12.22 8.74
N LEU A 121 8.27 -12.39 9.10
CA LEU A 121 9.22 -11.27 9.02
C LEU A 121 9.69 -10.99 7.59
N ASN A 122 9.30 -11.82 6.63
CA ASN A 122 9.56 -11.60 5.21
C ASN A 122 8.43 -10.76 4.60
N PRO A 123 8.62 -9.45 4.33
CA PRO A 123 7.55 -8.62 3.79
C PRO A 123 7.03 -9.07 2.42
N HIS A 124 7.81 -9.85 1.67
CA HIS A 124 7.38 -10.45 0.40
C HIS A 124 6.23 -11.44 0.58
N VAL A 125 6.09 -12.09 1.74
CA VAL A 125 4.95 -12.99 1.99
C VAL A 125 3.62 -12.24 1.84
N TYR A 126 3.55 -11.01 2.35
CA TYR A 126 2.33 -10.20 2.26
C TYR A 126 2.07 -9.72 0.83
N LEU A 127 3.13 -9.45 0.06
CA LEU A 127 3.00 -9.12 -1.34
C LEU A 127 2.41 -10.29 -2.12
N ASP A 128 2.95 -11.49 -1.93
CA ASP A 128 2.55 -12.67 -2.68
C ASP A 128 1.14 -13.16 -2.27
N THR A 129 0.86 -13.26 -0.97
CA THR A 129 -0.39 -13.87 -0.50
C THR A 129 -1.54 -12.87 -0.33
N VAL A 130 -1.28 -11.71 0.26
CA VAL A 130 -2.34 -10.75 0.60
C VAL A 130 -2.63 -9.85 -0.60
N ILE A 131 -1.59 -9.35 -1.27
CA ILE A 131 -1.73 -8.34 -2.33
C ILE A 131 -1.94 -8.99 -3.71
N LEU A 132 -1.07 -9.90 -4.15
CA LEU A 132 -1.15 -10.49 -5.50
C LEU A 132 -2.29 -11.50 -5.62
N ILE A 133 -2.32 -12.52 -4.74
CA ILE A 133 -3.43 -13.49 -4.72
C ILE A 133 -4.76 -12.79 -4.39
N GLY A 134 -4.79 -11.91 -3.37
CA GLY A 134 -6.00 -11.17 -3.01
C GLY A 134 -6.47 -10.19 -4.10
N GLY A 135 -5.55 -9.46 -4.72
CA GLY A 135 -5.85 -8.53 -5.82
C GLY A 135 -6.38 -9.25 -7.06
N TYR A 136 -5.84 -10.42 -7.39
CA TYR A 136 -6.40 -11.26 -8.44
C TYR A 136 -7.80 -11.77 -8.07
N ALA A 137 -8.01 -12.20 -6.83
CA ALA A 137 -9.32 -12.66 -6.35
C ALA A 137 -10.39 -11.55 -6.41
N ALA A 138 -10.01 -10.28 -6.30
CA ALA A 138 -10.93 -9.14 -6.34
C ALA A 138 -11.73 -9.06 -7.66
N ARG A 139 -11.24 -9.66 -8.75
CA ARG A 139 -11.95 -9.73 -10.05
C ARG A 139 -13.25 -10.53 -10.00
N PHE A 140 -13.37 -11.46 -9.05
CA PHE A 140 -14.57 -12.25 -8.88
C PHE A 140 -15.58 -11.44 -8.06
N PRO A 141 -16.79 -11.16 -8.54
CA PRO A 141 -17.78 -10.39 -7.78
C PRO A 141 -18.36 -11.18 -6.60
N GLU A 142 -18.53 -12.50 -6.78
CA GLU A 142 -19.12 -13.39 -5.79
C GLU A 142 -18.11 -13.89 -4.75
N LEU A 143 -18.47 -13.79 -3.47
CA LEU A 143 -17.63 -14.26 -2.37
C LEU A 143 -17.36 -15.77 -2.43
N ALA A 144 -18.34 -16.56 -2.88
CA ALA A 144 -18.18 -18.01 -3.04
C ALA A 144 -17.07 -18.34 -4.04
N THR A 145 -17.01 -17.65 -5.18
CA THR A 145 -15.97 -17.83 -6.21
C THR A 145 -14.60 -17.37 -5.70
N ARG A 146 -14.55 -16.27 -4.96
CA ARG A 146 -13.33 -15.81 -4.26
C ARG A 146 -12.80 -16.86 -3.29
N ALA A 147 -13.68 -17.41 -2.46
CA ALA A 147 -13.33 -18.43 -1.49
C ALA A 147 -12.85 -19.72 -2.17
N GLN A 148 -13.49 -20.15 -3.28
CA GLN A 148 -13.02 -21.28 -4.08
C GLN A 148 -11.63 -21.04 -4.66
N PHE A 149 -11.36 -19.83 -5.17
CA PHE A 149 -10.04 -19.43 -5.63
C PHE A 149 -9.00 -19.49 -4.50
N GLY A 150 -9.31 -18.89 -3.34
CA GLY A 150 -8.44 -18.92 -2.16
C GLY A 150 -8.18 -20.33 -1.64
N ALA A 151 -9.18 -21.21 -1.66
CA ALA A 151 -9.04 -22.62 -1.30
C ALA A 151 -8.09 -23.35 -2.24
N GLY A 152 -8.12 -23.05 -3.54
CA GLY A 152 -7.15 -23.57 -4.51
C GLY A 152 -5.72 -23.17 -4.19
N ALA A 153 -5.50 -21.89 -3.90
CA ALA A 153 -4.19 -21.37 -3.51
C ALA A 153 -3.68 -22.00 -2.20
N ALA A 154 -4.52 -22.04 -1.16
CA ALA A 154 -4.16 -22.67 0.12
C ALA A 154 -3.86 -24.17 -0.03
N THR A 155 -4.60 -24.87 -0.89
CA THR A 155 -4.36 -26.30 -1.17
C THR A 155 -2.98 -26.53 -1.78
N PHE A 156 -2.57 -25.69 -2.74
CA PHE A 156 -1.22 -25.78 -3.30
C PHE A 156 -0.15 -25.57 -2.23
N SER A 157 -0.30 -24.54 -1.38
CA SER A 157 0.64 -24.26 -0.27
C SER A 157 0.81 -25.47 0.66
N VAL A 158 -0.29 -26.13 1.04
CA VAL A 158 -0.25 -27.38 1.83
C VAL A 158 0.53 -28.47 1.10
N ILE A 159 0.18 -28.76 -0.16
CA ILE A 159 0.84 -29.81 -0.95
C ILE A 159 2.34 -29.51 -1.08
N TRP A 160 2.70 -28.26 -1.34
CA TRP A 160 4.07 -27.83 -1.50
C TRP A 160 4.88 -27.98 -0.22
N PHE A 161 4.43 -27.43 0.91
CA PHE A 161 5.23 -27.47 2.14
C PHE A 161 5.35 -28.88 2.71
N PHE A 162 4.29 -29.69 2.66
CA PHE A 162 4.38 -31.10 3.06
C PHE A 162 5.24 -31.90 2.08
N GLY A 163 5.11 -31.65 0.77
CA GLY A 163 5.95 -32.26 -0.27
C GLY A 163 7.42 -31.94 -0.05
N LEU A 164 7.78 -30.68 0.13
CA LEU A 164 9.14 -30.23 0.36
C LEU A 164 9.72 -30.78 1.67
N ALA A 165 8.96 -30.77 2.76
CA ALA A 165 9.40 -31.30 4.07
C ALA A 165 9.64 -32.81 4.04
N THR A 166 8.77 -33.58 3.38
CA THR A 166 8.90 -35.03 3.24
C THR A 166 9.99 -35.40 2.24
N PHE A 167 10.08 -34.69 1.11
CA PHE A 167 11.14 -34.86 0.12
C PHE A 167 12.53 -34.61 0.72
N SER A 168 12.69 -33.51 1.46
CA SER A 168 13.96 -33.21 2.14
C SER A 168 14.28 -34.24 3.24
N ALA A 169 13.28 -34.75 3.97
CA ALA A 169 13.48 -35.85 4.90
C ALA A 169 13.90 -37.17 4.22
N ALA A 170 13.39 -37.45 3.02
CA ALA A 170 13.85 -38.57 2.21
C ALA A 170 15.29 -38.35 1.73
N LEU A 171 15.61 -37.15 1.24
CA LEU A 171 16.94 -36.76 0.76
C LEU A 171 18.02 -36.80 1.86
N SER A 172 17.64 -36.61 3.12
CA SER A 172 18.50 -36.75 4.29
C SER A 172 19.30 -38.06 4.29
N ALA A 173 18.70 -39.16 3.82
CA ALA A 173 19.38 -40.47 3.77
C ALA A 173 20.58 -40.47 2.81
N PHE A 174 20.50 -39.70 1.72
CA PHE A 174 21.56 -39.58 0.71
C PHE A 174 22.62 -38.55 1.11
N LEU A 175 22.27 -37.54 1.92
CA LEU A 175 23.17 -36.45 2.35
C LEU A 175 23.79 -36.68 3.73
N ARG A 176 23.87 -37.93 4.22
CA ARG A 176 24.40 -38.26 5.56
C ARG A 176 25.88 -37.94 5.77
N SER A 177 26.66 -37.69 4.72
CA SER A 177 28.08 -37.41 4.88
C SER A 177 28.32 -36.08 5.60
N PRO A 178 29.31 -35.99 6.52
CA PRO A 178 29.63 -34.73 7.20
C PRO A 178 29.96 -33.59 6.24
N ARG A 179 30.59 -33.89 5.09
CA ARG A 179 30.90 -32.90 4.05
C ARG A 179 29.62 -32.35 3.39
N ALA A 180 28.67 -33.22 3.06
CA ALA A 180 27.40 -32.82 2.45
C ALA A 180 26.60 -31.91 3.39
N MET A 181 26.47 -32.27 4.67
CA MET A 181 25.75 -31.44 5.65
C MET A 181 26.42 -30.09 5.88
N ARG A 182 27.76 -30.04 5.88
CA ARG A 182 28.50 -28.77 5.95
C ARG A 182 28.26 -27.90 4.71
N MET A 183 28.28 -28.49 3.52
CA MET A 183 27.97 -27.76 2.29
C MET A 183 26.54 -27.24 2.28
N VAL A 184 25.57 -28.03 2.74
CA VAL A 184 24.18 -27.57 2.89
C VAL A 184 24.12 -26.37 3.84
N ALA A 185 24.78 -26.42 4.99
CA ALA A 185 24.81 -25.30 5.93
C ALA A 185 25.46 -24.04 5.32
N LEU A 186 26.59 -24.19 4.61
CA LEU A 186 27.27 -23.08 3.93
C LEU A 186 26.41 -22.46 2.84
N VAL A 187 25.85 -23.28 1.94
CA VAL A 187 25.01 -22.82 0.83
C VAL A 187 23.75 -22.14 1.37
N SER A 188 23.07 -22.75 2.34
CA SER A 188 21.91 -22.12 3.01
C SER A 188 22.29 -20.80 3.66
N GLY A 189 23.43 -20.74 4.36
CA GLY A 189 23.93 -19.50 4.96
C GLY A 189 24.19 -18.39 3.93
N LEU A 190 24.83 -18.73 2.81
CA LEU A 190 25.08 -17.79 1.72
C LEU A 190 23.78 -17.29 1.07
N ILE A 191 22.81 -18.18 0.84
CA ILE A 191 21.52 -17.78 0.29
C ILE A 191 20.78 -16.86 1.25
N LEU A 192 20.76 -17.16 2.56
CA LEU A 192 20.11 -16.31 3.56
C LEU A 192 20.77 -14.93 3.65
N LEU A 193 22.10 -14.84 3.57
CA LEU A 193 22.80 -13.57 3.51
C LEU A 193 22.49 -12.81 2.21
N GLY A 194 22.46 -13.47 1.06
CA GLY A 194 22.03 -12.87 -0.21
C GLY A 194 20.60 -12.33 -0.16
N LEU A 195 19.67 -13.10 0.42
CA LEU A 195 18.29 -12.66 0.65
C LEU A 195 18.22 -11.47 1.61
N SER A 196 19.08 -11.43 2.64
CA SER A 196 19.15 -10.30 3.57
C SER A 196 19.64 -9.01 2.89
N LEU A 197 20.58 -9.10 1.96
CA LEU A 197 21.05 -7.95 1.17
C LEU A 197 19.96 -7.44 0.24
N LYS A 198 19.26 -8.35 -0.45
CA LYS A 198 18.11 -7.98 -1.29
C LYS A 198 17.03 -7.27 -0.48
N LEU A 199 16.63 -7.89 0.64
CA LEU A 199 15.62 -7.31 1.54
C LEU A 199 16.08 -5.98 2.14
N GLY A 200 17.36 -5.83 2.47
CA GLY A 200 17.94 -4.57 2.93
C GLY A 200 17.88 -3.47 1.88
N GLY A 201 18.12 -3.80 0.61
CA GLY A 201 17.91 -2.90 -0.53
C GLY A 201 16.46 -2.46 -0.67
N ASP A 202 15.52 -3.41 -0.56
CA ASP A 202 14.08 -3.12 -0.58
C ASP A 202 13.69 -2.18 0.58
N VAL A 203 14.13 -2.49 1.81
CA VAL A 203 13.85 -1.66 3.01
C VAL A 203 14.45 -0.27 2.88
N TYR A 204 15.67 -0.14 2.37
CA TYR A 204 16.30 1.15 2.09
C TYR A 204 15.52 1.95 1.05
N GLY A 205 15.09 1.30 -0.03
CA GLY A 205 14.20 1.89 -1.03
C GLY A 205 12.89 2.37 -0.42
N TRP A 206 12.26 1.54 0.42
CA TRP A 206 11.02 1.90 1.13
C TRP A 206 11.22 3.07 2.08
N LEU A 207 12.30 3.10 2.86
CA LEU A 207 12.66 4.22 3.74
C LEU A 207 12.84 5.52 2.96
N ARG A 208 13.46 5.45 1.78
CA ARG A 208 13.68 6.63 0.93
C ARG A 208 12.42 7.10 0.23
N SER A 209 11.51 6.17 -0.07
CA SER A 209 10.19 6.46 -0.65
C SER A 209 9.11 6.78 0.39
N ALA A 210 9.37 6.49 1.67
CA ALA A 210 8.46 6.83 2.74
C ALA A 210 8.40 8.35 2.80
N PRO A 211 7.21 8.96 2.81
CA PRO A 211 7.10 10.39 3.02
C PRO A 211 7.84 10.68 4.32
N ALA A 212 8.91 11.49 4.22
CA ALA A 212 9.65 11.92 5.38
C ALA A 212 8.64 12.44 6.39
N LYS A 213 8.81 12.09 7.68
CA LYS A 213 8.21 12.89 8.74
C LYS A 213 8.58 14.33 8.41
N GLU A 214 7.56 15.15 8.26
CA GLU A 214 7.63 16.52 7.80
C GLU A 214 8.37 17.33 8.88
N ASP A 215 9.69 17.21 8.89
CA ASP A 215 10.58 18.05 9.69
C ASP A 215 10.63 19.40 8.99
N SER A 216 9.88 20.33 9.58
CA SER A 216 10.10 21.78 9.60
C SER A 216 11.05 22.36 8.56
N VAL A 217 10.46 23.12 7.63
CA VAL A 217 10.99 24.38 7.08
C VAL A 217 12.42 24.31 6.52
N THR A 218 12.56 24.11 5.21
CA THR A 218 13.42 24.96 4.34
C THR A 218 13.27 24.59 2.85
N GLY A 219 12.59 25.46 2.09
CA GLY A 219 12.99 25.84 0.72
C GLY A 219 12.81 24.84 -0.43
N SER A 220 11.93 25.25 -1.36
CA SER A 220 11.88 24.91 -2.80
C SER A 220 11.45 23.50 -3.22
N HIS A 221 10.14 23.23 -3.10
CA HIS A 221 9.22 22.89 -4.21
C HIS A 221 7.85 22.57 -3.58
N LEU A 222 7.08 23.61 -3.25
CA LEU A 222 5.77 23.49 -2.61
C LEU A 222 4.70 23.16 -3.68
N GLN A 223 4.64 21.90 -4.13
CA GLN A 223 3.49 21.46 -4.91
C GLN A 223 2.44 20.89 -3.95
N TRP A 224 1.33 21.61 -3.79
CA TRP A 224 0.22 21.13 -2.97
C TRP A 224 -0.53 19.98 -3.69
N PRO A 225 -1.00 18.96 -2.96
CA PRO A 225 -2.00 18.04 -3.48
C PRO A 225 -3.19 18.81 -4.05
N VAL A 226 -3.74 18.32 -5.16
CA VAL A 226 -4.78 19.02 -5.92
C VAL A 226 -5.97 18.10 -6.16
N ARG A 227 -7.17 18.68 -6.14
CA ARG A 227 -8.39 18.02 -6.58
C ARG A 227 -9.16 18.93 -7.52
N HIS A 228 -9.44 18.41 -8.72
CA HIS A 228 -10.37 19.04 -9.65
C HIS A 228 -11.78 18.54 -9.34
N LEU A 229 -12.68 19.46 -9.05
CA LEU A 229 -14.10 19.21 -8.83
C LEU A 229 -14.83 19.82 -10.02
N SER A 230 -15.55 19.00 -10.77
CA SER A 230 -16.25 19.48 -11.96
C SER A 230 -17.70 19.02 -12.01
N ILE A 231 -18.50 19.78 -12.77
CA ILE A 231 -19.90 19.47 -13.05
C ILE A 231 -20.25 19.90 -14.49
N ASP A 232 -21.02 19.07 -15.18
CA ASP A 232 -21.63 19.42 -16.47
C ASP A 232 -22.84 20.34 -16.25
N ILE A 233 -23.09 21.28 -17.17
CA ILE A 233 -24.26 22.15 -17.18
C ILE A 233 -24.82 22.19 -18.61
N LYS A 234 -26.11 21.90 -18.77
CA LYS A 234 -26.82 21.88 -20.07
C LYS A 234 -27.16 23.28 -20.59
N GLN A 235 -26.19 24.19 -20.53
CA GLN A 235 -26.26 25.54 -21.09
C GLN A 235 -24.99 25.86 -21.87
N PRO A 236 -25.07 26.75 -22.89
CA PRO A 236 -23.90 27.19 -23.64
C PRO A 236 -22.81 27.77 -22.72
N PRO A 237 -21.52 27.54 -23.01
CA PRO A 237 -20.41 28.01 -22.18
C PRO A 237 -20.40 29.52 -21.94
N SER A 238 -20.83 30.31 -22.93
CA SER A 238 -20.94 31.78 -22.80
C SER A 238 -21.94 32.19 -21.71
N ARG A 239 -23.12 31.56 -21.67
CA ARG A 239 -24.15 31.83 -20.67
C ARG A 239 -23.69 31.45 -19.27
N VAL A 240 -23.03 30.31 -19.14
CA VAL A 240 -22.48 29.86 -17.84
C VAL A 240 -21.34 30.78 -17.40
N TYR A 241 -20.43 31.13 -18.30
CA TYR A 241 -19.35 32.05 -18.03
C TYR A 241 -19.87 33.42 -17.57
N ASP A 242 -20.81 34.02 -18.30
CA ASP A 242 -21.37 35.33 -17.96
C ASP A 242 -22.04 35.33 -16.58
N PHE A 243 -22.69 34.23 -16.19
CA PHE A 243 -23.30 34.09 -14.88
C PHE A 243 -22.26 33.95 -13.76
N VAL A 244 -21.25 33.09 -13.95
CA VAL A 244 -20.25 32.76 -12.93
C VAL A 244 -19.19 33.86 -12.77
N ALA A 245 -18.85 34.56 -13.85
CA ALA A 245 -17.89 35.66 -13.85
C ALA A 245 -18.46 36.98 -13.32
N ASP A 246 -19.76 37.04 -13.05
CA ASP A 246 -20.40 38.17 -12.37
C ASP A 246 -20.39 37.97 -10.84
N PRO A 247 -19.59 38.77 -10.10
CA PRO A 247 -19.45 38.63 -8.65
C PRO A 247 -20.78 38.78 -7.90
N GLU A 248 -21.76 39.50 -8.45
CA GLU A 248 -23.07 39.66 -7.82
C GLU A 248 -23.87 38.36 -7.76
N ASN A 249 -23.53 37.37 -8.60
CA ASN A 249 -24.13 36.06 -8.56
C ASN A 249 -23.50 35.13 -7.52
N LEU A 250 -22.31 35.46 -6.99
CA LEU A 250 -21.58 34.60 -6.05
C LEU A 250 -22.44 34.17 -4.84
N PRO A 251 -23.20 35.05 -4.15
CA PRO A 251 -24.03 34.64 -3.01
C PRO A 251 -25.18 33.68 -3.38
N LYS A 252 -25.56 33.62 -4.67
CA LYS A 252 -26.64 32.75 -5.13
C LYS A 252 -26.23 31.29 -5.08
N TRP A 253 -24.94 30.97 -5.28
CA TRP A 253 -24.48 29.58 -5.41
C TRP A 253 -23.32 29.19 -4.50
N ALA A 254 -22.42 30.11 -4.11
CA ALA A 254 -21.26 29.82 -3.27
C ALA A 254 -21.57 29.99 -1.77
N GLY A 255 -22.04 28.92 -1.13
CA GLY A 255 -22.44 28.95 0.28
C GLY A 255 -21.29 29.19 1.26
N GLY A 256 -20.05 28.90 0.86
CA GLY A 256 -18.86 29.10 1.69
C GLY A 256 -18.35 30.55 1.78
N LEU A 257 -18.72 31.42 0.81
CA LEU A 257 -18.08 32.72 0.66
C LEU A 257 -18.93 33.93 1.06
N SER A 258 -20.27 33.89 1.08
CA SER A 258 -21.09 34.89 1.81
C SER A 258 -22.60 34.72 1.73
N SER A 259 -23.30 35.42 2.64
CA SER A 259 -24.71 35.82 2.51
C SER A 259 -24.91 37.16 1.79
N SER A 260 -23.85 37.96 1.60
CA SER A 260 -23.87 39.25 0.89
C SER A 260 -22.51 39.62 0.29
N ILE A 261 -22.50 40.23 -0.90
CA ILE A 261 -21.30 40.76 -1.57
C ILE A 261 -21.54 42.23 -1.93
N ARG A 262 -20.55 43.11 -1.72
CA ARG A 262 -20.64 44.55 -2.03
C ARG A 262 -19.36 45.05 -2.68
N LYS A 263 -19.51 45.94 -3.66
CA LYS A 263 -18.36 46.55 -4.34
C LYS A 263 -17.77 47.69 -3.50
N SER A 264 -16.45 47.68 -3.29
CA SER A 264 -15.71 48.75 -2.62
C SER A 264 -14.45 49.08 -3.44
N GLY A 265 -14.55 50.12 -4.28
CA GLY A 265 -13.52 50.43 -5.27
C GLY A 265 -13.35 49.31 -6.31
N ASP A 266 -12.13 48.80 -6.46
CA ASP A 266 -11.76 47.72 -7.38
C ASP A 266 -11.86 46.31 -6.77
N VAL A 267 -12.39 46.20 -5.54
CA VAL A 267 -12.45 44.93 -4.81
C VAL A 267 -13.87 44.67 -4.33
N TRP A 268 -14.23 43.39 -4.23
CA TRP A 268 -15.51 42.97 -3.66
C TRP A 268 -15.33 42.56 -2.21
N LEU A 269 -16.19 43.06 -1.32
CA LEU A 269 -16.23 42.67 0.09
C LEU A 269 -17.34 41.65 0.27
N ALA A 270 -17.02 40.51 0.88
CA ALA A 270 -17.96 39.43 1.15
C ALA A 270 -17.96 39.13 2.66
N ASP A 271 -19.15 38.95 3.24
CA ASP A 271 -19.30 38.58 4.64
C ASP A 271 -19.08 37.07 4.80
N SER A 272 -18.02 36.65 5.49
CA SER A 272 -17.76 35.22 5.76
C SER A 272 -17.85 34.91 7.26
N PRO A 273 -18.02 33.64 7.66
CA PRO A 273 -17.93 33.23 9.07
C PRO A 273 -16.61 33.60 9.76
N MET A 274 -15.54 33.83 8.98
CA MET A 274 -14.22 34.22 9.47
C MET A 274 -14.04 35.75 9.56
N GLY A 275 -15.04 36.55 9.15
CA GLY A 275 -14.96 38.01 9.04
C GLY A 275 -15.14 38.49 7.60
N ALA A 276 -15.02 39.80 7.39
CA ALA A 276 -15.09 40.39 6.05
C ALA A 276 -13.85 39.97 5.23
N VAL A 277 -14.07 39.33 4.09
CA VAL A 277 -13.01 38.93 3.15
C VAL A 277 -13.06 39.81 1.91
N LYS A 278 -11.90 40.00 1.27
CA LYS A 278 -11.84 40.72 -0.01
C LYS A 278 -11.69 39.73 -1.15
N VAL A 279 -12.49 39.85 -2.19
CA VAL A 279 -12.48 38.98 -3.36
C VAL A 279 -12.10 39.78 -4.60
N ARG A 280 -11.13 39.28 -5.36
CA ARG A 280 -10.72 39.83 -6.66
C ARG A 280 -10.84 38.74 -7.72
N PHE A 281 -11.64 39.02 -8.74
CA PHE A 281 -11.83 38.10 -9.87
C PHE A 281 -10.85 38.40 -11.00
N ALA A 282 -10.53 37.38 -11.79
CA ALA A 282 -9.85 37.52 -13.06
C ALA A 282 -10.65 38.46 -13.99
N PRO A 283 -9.97 39.26 -14.83
CA PRO A 283 -10.64 40.08 -15.84
C PRO A 283 -11.48 39.22 -16.79
N LYS A 284 -12.56 39.82 -17.33
CA LYS A 284 -13.35 39.15 -18.39
C LYS A 284 -12.43 38.73 -19.55
N ASN A 285 -12.59 37.51 -20.00
CA ASN A 285 -11.74 36.86 -20.99
C ASN A 285 -12.53 35.84 -21.81
N GLU A 286 -12.02 35.48 -22.99
CA GLU A 286 -12.65 34.53 -23.91
C GLU A 286 -12.30 33.06 -23.61
N PHE A 287 -11.41 32.81 -22.63
CA PHE A 287 -10.86 31.49 -22.33
C PHE A 287 -11.65 30.72 -21.25
N GLY A 288 -12.72 31.32 -20.74
CA GLY A 288 -13.57 30.76 -19.69
C GLY A 288 -12.95 30.81 -18.30
N VAL A 289 -11.89 31.59 -18.08
CA VAL A 289 -11.19 31.66 -16.79
C VAL A 289 -11.95 32.57 -15.83
N VAL A 290 -12.30 32.05 -14.66
CA VAL A 290 -13.04 32.72 -13.58
C VAL A 290 -12.30 32.62 -12.26
N ASP A 291 -10.97 32.55 -12.34
CA ASP A 291 -10.10 32.51 -11.17
C ASP A 291 -10.39 33.72 -10.26
N HIS A 292 -10.30 33.50 -8.96
CA HIS A 292 -10.44 34.59 -8.00
C HIS A 292 -9.51 34.40 -6.81
N ASP A 293 -9.02 35.52 -6.30
CA ASP A 293 -8.25 35.58 -5.07
C ASP A 293 -9.14 36.06 -3.93
N VAL A 294 -9.09 35.36 -2.80
CA VAL A 294 -9.75 35.75 -1.55
C VAL A 294 -8.68 36.15 -0.53
N GLU A 295 -8.66 37.42 -0.13
CA GLU A 295 -7.84 37.94 0.95
C GLU A 295 -8.58 37.75 2.29
N LEU A 296 -8.00 36.94 3.17
CA LEU A 296 -8.51 36.68 4.52
C LEU A 296 -8.19 37.85 5.47
N PRO A 297 -8.84 37.95 6.64
CA PRO A 297 -8.62 39.06 7.59
C PRO A 297 -7.19 39.17 8.12
N ASP A 298 -6.43 38.07 8.11
CA ASP A 298 -5.01 38.01 8.47
C ASP A 298 -4.08 38.46 7.32
N GLY A 299 -4.63 38.84 6.17
CA GLY A 299 -3.91 39.25 4.97
C GLY A 299 -3.48 38.09 4.07
N ALA A 300 -3.78 36.84 4.42
CA ALA A 300 -3.44 35.69 3.60
C ALA A 300 -4.25 35.69 2.29
N LEU A 301 -3.58 35.45 1.16
CA LEU A 301 -4.22 35.38 -0.15
C LEU A 301 -4.55 33.94 -0.54
N VAL A 302 -5.78 33.74 -0.98
CA VAL A 302 -6.33 32.45 -1.36
C VAL A 302 -6.72 32.46 -2.83
N HIS A 303 -5.81 31.98 -3.68
CA HIS A 303 -6.09 31.76 -5.09
C HIS A 303 -6.98 30.52 -5.32
N ASN A 304 -8.08 30.72 -6.02
CA ASN A 304 -9.09 29.72 -6.36
C ASN A 304 -9.26 29.64 -7.88
N PRO A 305 -8.58 28.69 -8.56
CA PRO A 305 -8.77 28.51 -9.99
C PRO A 305 -10.14 27.93 -10.30
N LEU A 306 -10.86 28.58 -11.21
CA LEU A 306 -12.19 28.19 -11.65
C LEU A 306 -12.31 28.44 -13.14
N ARG A 307 -12.83 27.45 -13.88
CA ARG A 307 -12.92 27.56 -15.33
C ARG A 307 -14.21 26.98 -15.87
N VAL A 308 -14.77 27.64 -16.88
CA VAL A 308 -15.87 27.14 -17.72
C VAL A 308 -15.29 26.64 -19.04
N LEU A 309 -15.63 25.42 -19.42
CA LEU A 309 -15.13 24.74 -20.61
C LEU A 309 -16.31 24.36 -21.53
N PRO A 310 -16.12 24.40 -22.86
CA PRO A 310 -17.08 23.81 -23.80
C PRO A 310 -17.13 22.29 -23.66
N ASN A 311 -18.33 21.72 -23.60
CA ASN A 311 -18.55 20.27 -23.58
C ASN A 311 -19.80 19.91 -24.40
N GLY A 312 -19.58 19.59 -25.69
CA GLY A 312 -20.67 19.32 -26.63
C GLY A 312 -21.59 20.53 -26.80
N GLU A 313 -22.90 20.32 -26.63
CA GLU A 313 -23.92 21.38 -26.65
C GLU A 313 -24.02 22.16 -25.32
N GLY A 314 -23.36 21.67 -24.27
CA GLY A 314 -23.35 22.27 -22.93
C GLY A 314 -21.97 22.80 -22.53
N SER A 315 -21.74 22.84 -21.23
CA SER A 315 -20.49 23.29 -20.62
C SER A 315 -20.09 22.43 -19.44
N GLU A 316 -18.82 22.50 -19.06
CA GLU A 316 -18.30 21.92 -17.82
C GLU A 316 -17.66 23.03 -16.99
N VAL A 317 -18.00 23.09 -15.71
CA VAL A 317 -17.38 24.02 -14.76
C VAL A 317 -16.41 23.23 -13.90
N VAL A 318 -15.15 23.66 -13.84
CA VAL A 318 -14.07 22.99 -13.09
C VAL A 318 -13.51 23.95 -12.04
N PHE A 319 -13.62 23.57 -10.77
CA PHE A 319 -12.95 24.22 -9.65
C PHE A 319 -11.71 23.41 -9.23
N THR A 320 -10.58 24.08 -9.02
CA THR A 320 -9.33 23.43 -8.58
C THR A 320 -9.06 23.74 -7.12
N LEU A 321 -9.17 22.73 -6.26
CA LEU A 321 -8.91 22.84 -4.83
C LEU A 321 -7.51 22.35 -4.48
N PHE A 322 -6.72 23.20 -3.82
CA PHE A 322 -5.38 22.85 -3.33
C PHE A 322 -5.40 22.53 -1.84
N GLN A 323 -4.79 21.41 -1.46
CA GLN A 323 -4.55 21.08 -0.06
C GLN A 323 -3.33 21.87 0.43
N ARG A 324 -3.58 23.07 0.96
CA ARG A 324 -2.52 23.99 1.38
C ARG A 324 -1.82 23.51 2.64
N THR A 325 -0.62 24.05 2.85
CA THR A 325 0.17 23.77 4.05
C THR A 325 -0.63 24.07 5.31
N GLY A 326 -0.69 23.10 6.23
CA GLY A 326 -1.46 23.20 7.47
C GLY A 326 -2.91 22.70 7.38
N VAL A 327 -3.45 22.40 6.18
CA VAL A 327 -4.79 21.83 6.03
C VAL A 327 -4.72 20.30 6.12
N THR A 328 -5.41 19.72 7.10
CA THR A 328 -5.46 18.26 7.26
C THR A 328 -6.24 17.59 6.13
N SER A 329 -6.03 16.29 5.92
CA SER A 329 -6.79 15.55 4.89
C SER A 329 -8.30 15.54 5.16
N GLU A 330 -8.72 15.51 6.43
CA GLU A 330 -10.15 15.55 6.79
C GLU A 330 -10.77 16.91 6.48
N GLU A 331 -10.05 18.00 6.76
CA GLU A 331 -10.49 19.35 6.40
C GLU A 331 -10.54 19.52 4.87
N PHE A 332 -9.55 19.01 4.15
CA PHE A 332 -9.53 19.03 2.69
C PHE A 332 -10.71 18.26 2.08
N GLU A 333 -11.06 17.08 2.63
CA GLU A 333 -12.25 16.33 2.20
C GLU A 333 -13.55 17.08 2.49
N ARG A 334 -13.64 17.73 3.65
CA ARG A 334 -14.80 18.55 4.02
C ARG A 334 -14.97 19.72 3.06
N ASP A 335 -13.89 20.44 2.76
CA ASP A 335 -13.89 21.58 1.83
C ASP A 335 -14.26 21.14 0.42
N ALA A 336 -13.72 20.01 -0.05
CA ALA A 336 -14.13 19.41 -1.33
C ALA A 336 -15.64 19.06 -1.36
N GLY A 337 -16.19 18.63 -0.22
CA GLY A 337 -17.63 18.39 -0.06
C GLY A 337 -18.47 19.67 -0.15
N LEU A 338 -17.99 20.79 0.40
CA LEU A 338 -18.66 22.09 0.30
C LEU A 338 -18.62 22.64 -1.14
N VAL A 339 -17.46 22.61 -1.79
CA VAL A 339 -17.32 23.04 -3.19
C VAL A 339 -18.22 22.23 -4.12
N ARG A 340 -18.36 20.92 -3.90
CA ARG A 340 -19.29 20.08 -4.68
C ARG A 340 -20.73 20.56 -4.56
N LYS A 341 -21.19 20.87 -3.33
CA LYS A 341 -22.55 21.40 -3.10
C LYS A 341 -22.77 22.75 -3.78
N ASP A 342 -21.75 23.62 -3.78
CA ASP A 342 -21.81 24.91 -4.46
C ASP A 342 -21.92 24.74 -5.98
N LEU A 343 -21.15 23.82 -6.57
CA LEU A 343 -21.24 23.49 -8.00
C LEU A 343 -22.60 22.86 -8.38
N GLU A 344 -23.15 21.98 -7.53
CA GLU A 344 -24.50 21.42 -7.72
C GLU A 344 -25.57 22.51 -7.69
N LYS A 345 -25.47 23.45 -6.74
CA LYS A 345 -26.38 24.60 -6.63
C LYS A 345 -26.26 25.52 -7.86
N LEU A 346 -25.06 25.74 -8.35
CA LEU A 346 -24.82 26.48 -9.60
C LEU A 346 -25.50 25.81 -10.79
N LYS A 347 -25.36 24.48 -10.94
CA LYS A 347 -26.06 23.72 -11.99
C LYS A 347 -27.58 23.92 -11.90
N SER A 348 -28.16 23.79 -10.71
CA SER A 348 -29.61 23.97 -10.50
C SER A 348 -30.13 25.38 -10.78
N LEU A 349 -29.27 26.41 -10.79
CA LEU A 349 -29.68 27.78 -11.13
C LEU A 349 -29.65 28.05 -12.64
N LEU A 350 -28.87 27.27 -13.39
CA LEU A 350 -28.63 27.48 -14.81
C LEU A 350 -29.43 26.50 -15.69
N GLU A 351 -29.80 25.35 -15.15
CA GLU A 351 -30.74 24.37 -15.75
C GLU A 351 -32.18 24.63 -15.31
#